data_AF-A0A822FUS8-F1
#
_entry.id   AF-A0A822FUS8-F1
#
_cell.length_a   1.000
_cell.length_b   1.000
_cell.length_c   1.000
_cell.angle_alpha   90.00
_cell.angle_beta   90.00
_cell.angle_gamma   90.00
#
_symmetry.space_group_name_H-M   'P 1'
#
loop_
_entity.id
_entity.type
_entity.pdbx_description
1 polymer ?
#
loop_
_entity_poly.entity_id
_entity_poly.type
_entity_poly.pdbx_seq_one_letter_code
_entity_poly.pdbx_strand_id
1 'polypeptide(L)'
;MNEIEYISSWIGKRPIVILLFTDWCNTSMNNLFNYQLNNIWNNQSIPVITWELFGCSGSSQPGIMSLVRNNTYDAYIDQFGNRLKTWLAGTDGVLGSSDDRRAYLRL
;
A
#
# COMPACT_ATOMS: atom_id res chain seq x y z
N MET A 1 0.57 -0.02 14.08
CA MET A 1 1.88 -0.56 13.64
C MET A 1 2.44 -1.61 14.60
N ASN A 2 2.41 -1.35 15.91
CA ASN A 2 2.79 -2.29 16.98
C ASN A 2 2.05 -3.65 16.89
N GLU A 3 0.93 -3.76 16.17
CA GLU A 3 0.22 -5.05 15.99
C GLU A 3 1.10 -6.11 15.32
N ILE A 4 2.03 -5.74 14.42
CA ILE A 4 2.90 -6.73 13.75
C ILE A 4 3.86 -7.36 14.77
N GLU A 5 4.42 -6.55 15.68
CA GLU A 5 5.30 -6.99 16.76
C GLU A 5 4.53 -7.79 17.82
N TYR A 6 3.30 -7.36 18.15
CA TYR A 6 2.40 -8.07 19.07
C TYR A 6 1.99 -9.45 18.53
N ILE A 7 1.56 -9.53 17.27
CA ILE A 7 1.23 -10.81 16.62
C ILE A 7 2.49 -11.69 16.48
N SER A 8 3.64 -11.12 16.13
CA SER A 8 4.89 -11.88 15.99
C SER A 8 5.36 -12.48 17.32
N SER A 9 5.22 -11.73 18.42
CA SER A 9 5.57 -12.20 19.77
C SER A 9 4.56 -13.19 20.33
N TRP A 10 3.25 -13.02 20.06
CA TRP A 10 2.20 -13.96 20.45
C TRP A 10 2.31 -15.31 19.72
N ILE A 11 2.59 -15.31 18.41
CA ILE A 11 2.76 -16.54 17.61
C ILE A 11 4.18 -17.14 17.79
N GLY A 12 5.13 -16.36 18.31
CA GLY A 12 6.56 -16.72 18.35
C GLY A 12 7.21 -16.83 16.97
N LYS A 13 6.56 -16.29 15.93
CA LYS A 13 7.01 -16.30 14.53
C LYS A 13 6.59 -15.03 13.81
N ARG A 14 7.50 -14.51 12.98
CA ARG A 14 7.28 -13.33 12.15
C ARG A 14 6.45 -13.68 10.91
N PRO A 15 5.33 -12.97 10.62
CA PRO A 15 4.57 -13.18 9.38
C PRO A 15 5.40 -12.85 8.14
N ILE A 16 5.47 -13.76 7.16
CA ILE A 16 6.19 -13.51 5.89
C ILE A 16 5.45 -12.46 5.03
N VAL A 17 4.13 -12.42 5.13
CA VAL A 17 3.25 -11.56 4.34
C VAL A 17 2.31 -10.78 5.27
N ILE A 18 2.09 -9.49 4.97
CA ILE A 18 1.17 -8.60 5.69
C ILE A 18 0.16 -8.03 4.71
N LEU A 19 -1.14 -8.22 4.96
CA LEU A 19 -2.22 -7.60 4.17
C LEU A 19 -2.49 -6.18 4.70
N LEU A 20 -2.47 -5.20 3.80
CA LEU A 20 -2.87 -3.82 4.04
C LEU A 20 -4.09 -3.46 3.20
N PHE A 21 -5.07 -2.86 3.85
CA PHE A 21 -6.16 -2.14 3.20
C PHE A 21 -5.79 -0.66 3.06
N THR A 22 -6.18 -0.03 1.96
CA THR A 22 -5.98 1.40 1.72
C THR A 22 -7.19 1.97 1.00
N ASP A 23 -7.55 3.22 1.33
CA ASP A 23 -8.66 3.93 0.69
C ASP A 23 -8.18 4.81 -0.48
N TRP A 24 -9.10 5.51 -1.12
CA TRP A 24 -8.87 6.38 -2.27
C TRP A 24 -8.44 7.81 -1.88
N CYS A 25 -7.85 8.00 -0.69
CA CYS A 25 -7.56 9.31 -0.11
C CYS A 25 -6.06 9.56 0.05
N ASN A 26 -5.64 10.79 -0.19
CA ASN A 26 -4.23 11.19 -0.14
C ASN A 26 -3.60 11.01 1.25
N THR A 27 -4.38 11.13 2.33
CA THR A 27 -3.91 10.89 3.71
C THR A 27 -3.48 9.43 3.92
N SER A 28 -4.29 8.48 3.45
CA SER A 28 -4.02 7.05 3.58
C SER A 28 -2.92 6.59 2.63
N MET A 29 -2.88 7.13 1.41
CA MET A 29 -1.73 6.98 0.50
C MET A 29 -0.42 7.51 1.12
N ASN A 30 -0.47 8.65 1.82
CA ASN A 30 0.68 9.18 2.54
C ASN A 30 1.13 8.27 3.68
N ASN A 31 0.19 7.77 4.49
CA ASN A 31 0.50 6.84 5.57
C ASN A 31 1.13 5.53 5.07
N LEU A 32 0.59 5.00 3.97
CA LEU A 32 1.04 3.79 3.29
C LEU A 32 2.52 3.86 2.89
N PHE A 33 2.87 4.83 2.04
CA PHE A 33 4.23 4.95 1.50
C PHE A 33 5.25 5.52 2.48
N ASN A 34 4.85 6.41 3.39
CA ASN A 34 5.79 7.03 4.32
C ASN A 34 6.11 6.11 5.51
N TYR A 35 5.12 5.35 6.01
CA TYR A 35 5.26 4.57 7.25
C TYR A 35 5.00 3.08 7.06
N GLN A 36 3.83 2.67 6.56
CA GLN A 36 3.39 1.27 6.64
C GLN A 36 4.29 0.33 5.81
N LEU A 37 4.53 0.65 4.53
CA LEU A 37 5.34 -0.21 3.66
C LEU A 37 6.81 -0.31 4.15
N ASN A 38 7.38 0.80 4.59
CA ASN A 38 8.73 0.84 5.15
C ASN A 38 8.85 -0.01 6.42
N ASN A 39 7.87 0.05 7.32
CA ASN A 39 7.89 -0.71 8.56
C ASN A 39 7.64 -2.20 8.34
N ILE A 40 6.84 -2.59 7.34
CA ILE A 40 6.68 -4.00 6.92
C ILE A 40 7.98 -4.54 6.31
N TRP A 41 8.62 -3.76 5.42
CA TRP A 41 9.87 -4.16 4.76
C TRP A 41 11.06 -4.23 5.71
N ASN A 42 11.17 -3.28 6.65
CA ASN A 42 12.20 -3.32 7.69
C ASN A 42 11.99 -4.50 8.67
N ASN A 43 10.73 -4.90 8.89
CA ASN A 43 10.38 -6.18 9.52
C ASN A 43 10.53 -7.40 8.57
N GLN A 44 11.26 -7.26 7.45
CA GLN A 44 11.56 -8.33 6.48
C GLN A 44 10.32 -9.08 5.95
N SER A 45 9.16 -8.43 5.95
CA SER A 45 7.88 -8.98 5.49
C SER A 45 7.50 -8.36 4.15
N ILE A 46 6.66 -9.06 3.38
CA ILE A 46 6.19 -8.58 2.07
C ILE A 46 4.76 -8.02 2.22
N PRO A 47 4.50 -6.75 1.88
CA PRO A 47 3.16 -6.19 1.86
C PRO A 47 2.32 -6.75 0.68
N VAL A 48 1.08 -7.13 0.97
CA VAL A 48 -0.01 -7.22 -0.01
C VAL A 48 -0.87 -5.99 0.20
N ILE A 49 -1.03 -5.15 -0.82
CA ILE A 49 -1.84 -3.94 -0.76
C ILE A 49 -3.17 -4.22 -1.49
N THR A 50 -4.29 -3.89 -0.87
CA THR A 50 -5.62 -4.01 -1.46
C THR A 50 -6.45 -2.76 -1.19
N TRP A 51 -7.36 -2.41 -2.08
CA TRP A 51 -8.20 -1.23 -1.92
C TRP A 51 -9.49 -1.53 -1.16
N GLU A 52 -9.94 -0.55 -0.38
CA GLU A 52 -11.28 -0.50 0.16
C GLU A 52 -12.28 0.00 -0.90
N LEU A 53 -13.52 -0.49 -0.82
CA LEU A 53 -14.62 -0.13 -1.74
C LEU A 53 -15.35 1.17 -1.33
N PHE A 54 -14.89 1.82 -0.25
CA PHE A 54 -15.50 3.04 0.29
C PHE A 54 -14.76 4.29 -0.17
N GLY A 55 -15.48 5.42 -0.22
CA GLY A 55 -14.90 6.74 -0.41
C GLY A 55 -14.30 7.28 0.89
N CYS A 56 -13.68 8.46 0.80
CA CYS A 56 -13.11 9.12 1.97
C CYS A 56 -14.14 9.28 3.10
N SER A 57 -13.68 9.08 4.34
CA SER A 57 -14.52 9.06 5.54
C SER A 57 -15.63 7.99 5.54
N GLY A 58 -15.43 6.87 4.83
CA GLY A 58 -16.40 5.75 4.79
C GLY A 58 -17.65 6.04 3.95
N SER A 59 -17.60 7.05 3.08
CA SER A 59 -18.73 7.44 2.23
C SER A 59 -19.03 6.42 1.13
N SER A 60 -20.30 6.18 0.83
CA SER A 60 -20.70 5.35 -0.31
C SER A 60 -20.30 6.03 -1.63
N GLN A 61 -19.45 5.40 -2.43
CA GLN A 61 -19.05 5.97 -3.72
C GLN A 61 -20.19 5.88 -4.75
N PRO A 62 -20.36 6.86 -5.65
CA PRO A 62 -21.21 6.69 -6.83
C PRO A 62 -20.61 5.59 -7.72
N GLY A 63 -21.39 4.55 -8.04
CA GLY A 63 -20.87 3.29 -8.60
C GLY A 63 -19.93 3.44 -9.81
N ILE A 64 -18.97 2.50 -9.93
CA ILE A 64 -17.74 2.56 -10.74
C ILE A 64 -17.84 3.23 -12.12
N MET A 65 -18.91 3.00 -12.89
CA MET A 65 -19.12 3.60 -14.21
C MET A 65 -19.20 5.14 -14.19
N SER A 66 -19.61 5.73 -13.07
CA SER A 66 -19.63 7.19 -12.87
C SER A 66 -18.22 7.73 -12.64
N LEU A 67 -17.45 7.07 -11.77
CA LEU A 67 -16.09 7.45 -11.40
C LEU A 67 -15.13 7.37 -12.60
N VAL A 68 -15.22 6.27 -13.37
CA VAL A 68 -14.41 6.05 -14.58
C VAL A 68 -14.77 7.06 -15.68
N ARG A 69 -16.06 7.38 -15.86
CA ARG A 69 -16.49 8.40 -16.84
C ARG A 69 -15.98 9.80 -16.50
N ASN A 70 -15.84 10.10 -15.21
CA ASN A 70 -15.45 11.40 -14.70
C ASN A 70 -13.95 11.45 -14.32
N ASN A 71 -13.15 10.46 -14.74
CA ASN A 71 -11.72 10.32 -14.46
C ASN A 71 -11.35 10.53 -12.96
N THR A 72 -12.24 10.12 -12.06
CA THR A 72 -12.27 10.61 -10.66
C THR A 72 -11.09 10.15 -9.83
N TYR A 73 -10.46 9.02 -10.19
CA TYR A 73 -9.32 8.45 -9.48
C TYR A 73 -8.07 8.30 -10.34
N ASP A 74 -8.08 8.72 -11.61
CA ASP A 74 -6.97 8.58 -12.54
C ASP A 74 -5.68 9.21 -11.97
N ALA A 75 -5.76 10.46 -11.51
CA ALA A 75 -4.64 11.16 -10.88
C ALA A 75 -4.18 10.53 -9.55
N TYR A 76 -5.09 9.87 -8.81
CA TYR A 76 -4.73 9.09 -7.61
C TYR A 76 -3.97 7.81 -8.02
N ILE A 77 -4.43 7.12 -9.07
CA ILE A 77 -3.81 5.88 -9.59
C ILE A 77 -2.43 6.18 -10.16
N ASP A 78 -2.27 7.27 -10.92
CA ASP A 78 -0.97 7.75 -11.39
C ASP A 78 -0.04 8.11 -10.23
N GLN A 79 -0.52 8.84 -9.22
CA GLN A 79 0.30 9.19 -8.06
C GLN A 79 0.70 7.94 -7.26
N PHE A 80 -0.23 7.02 -7.04
CA PHE A 80 0.01 5.75 -6.36
C PHE A 80 1.03 4.89 -7.13
N GLY A 81 0.85 4.74 -8.44
CA GLY A 81 1.74 3.97 -9.31
C GLY A 81 3.15 4.54 -9.34
N ASN A 82 3.29 5.87 -9.42
CA ASN A 82 4.61 6.53 -9.35
C ASN A 82 5.26 6.37 -7.97
N ARG A 83 4.52 6.50 -6.87
CA ARG A 83 5.06 6.27 -5.51
C ARG A 83 5.44 4.82 -5.26
N LEU A 84 4.65 3.86 -5.77
CA LEU A 84 4.99 2.45 -5.71
C LEU A 84 6.23 2.15 -6.56
N LYS A 85 6.36 2.73 -7.74
CA LYS A 85 7.58 2.64 -8.58
C LYS A 85 8.82 3.09 -7.80
N THR A 86 8.77 4.27 -7.18
CA THR A 86 9.88 4.80 -6.36
C THR A 86 10.14 3.96 -5.11
N TRP A 87 9.10 3.42 -4.47
CA TRP A 87 9.26 2.57 -3.28
C TRP A 87 9.81 1.18 -3.60
N LEU A 88 9.43 0.61 -4.76
CA LEU A 88 9.98 -0.65 -5.24
C LEU A 88 11.46 -0.51 -5.62
N ALA A 89 11.90 0.65 -6.11
CA ALA A 89 13.27 0.98 -6.50
C ALA A 89 14.29 1.11 -5.34
N GLY A 90 14.12 0.31 -4.28
CA GLY A 90 15.12 0.14 -3.22
C GLY A 90 15.59 1.45 -2.57
N THR A 91 16.90 1.53 -2.38
CA THR A 91 17.64 2.59 -1.71
C THR A 91 18.54 3.32 -2.70
N ASP A 92 18.96 2.64 -3.78
CA ASP A 92 19.69 3.24 -4.90
C ASP A 92 18.79 4.06 -5.84
N GLY A 93 17.47 3.82 -5.83
CA GLY A 93 16.50 4.50 -6.68
C GLY A 93 16.36 3.90 -8.09
N VAL A 94 16.94 2.72 -8.35
CA VAL A 94 17.03 2.12 -9.69
C VAL A 94 16.25 0.80 -9.72
N LEU A 95 15.09 0.79 -10.40
CA LEU A 95 14.33 -0.46 -10.58
C LEU A 95 15.12 -1.51 -11.37
N GLY A 96 15.04 -2.76 -10.92
CA GLY A 96 15.81 -3.88 -11.45
C GLY A 96 17.21 -4.01 -10.83
N SER A 97 17.49 -3.29 -9.74
CA SER A 97 18.73 -3.43 -8.95
C SER A 97 18.68 -4.66 -8.03
N SER A 98 19.74 -4.82 -7.22
CA SER A 98 19.82 -5.88 -6.20
C SER A 98 19.00 -5.61 -4.93
N ASP A 99 18.58 -4.37 -4.66
CA ASP A 99 17.81 -3.99 -3.46
C ASP A 99 16.36 -3.57 -3.75
N ASP A 100 15.86 -3.91 -4.94
CA ASP A 100 14.45 -3.88 -5.33
C ASP A 100 13.55 -4.47 -4.22
N ARG A 101 12.67 -3.63 -3.67
CA ARG A 101 11.65 -4.05 -2.70
C ARG A 101 10.56 -4.84 -3.40
N ARG A 102 9.77 -5.59 -2.62
CA ARG A 102 8.66 -6.41 -3.15
C ARG A 102 7.34 -6.02 -2.50
N ALA A 103 6.30 -5.95 -3.30
CA ALA A 103 4.92 -5.82 -2.88
C ALA A 103 4.02 -6.62 -3.82
N TYR A 104 2.88 -7.08 -3.33
CA TYR A 104 1.79 -7.60 -4.16
C TYR A 104 0.64 -6.60 -4.19
N LEU A 105 -0.04 -6.47 -5.34
CA LEU A 105 -1.31 -5.77 -5.44
C LEU A 105 -2.45 -6.78 -5.53
N ARG A 106 -3.51 -6.56 -4.75
CA ARG A 106 -4.77 -7.30 -4.81
C ARG A 106 -5.87 -6.30 -5.19
N LEU A 107 -6.25 -6.34 -6.45
CA LEU A 107 -7.39 -5.60 -7.02
C LEU A 107 -8.68 -6.42 -6.87
#